data_AF-A0ST30-F1
#
_entry.id   AF-A0ST30-F1
#
_cell.length_a   1.000
_cell.length_b   1.000
_cell.length_c   1.000
_cell.angle_alpha   90.00
_cell.angle_beta   90.00
_cell.angle_gamma   90.00
#
_symmetry.space_group_name_H-M   'P 1'
#
loop_
_entity.id
_entity.type
_entity.pdbx_description
1 polymer ?
#
loop_
_entity_poly.entity_id
_entity_poly.type
_entity_poly.pdbx_seq_one_letter_code
_entity_poly.pdbx_strand_id
1 'polypeptide(L)' 'EFWEIVHSFTDEQKRLFLQFTTGTDRAPVGGLGKLKMIIAKNGPDTE' A
#
# COMPACT_ATOMS: atom_id res chain seq x y z
N GLU A 1 -11.12 -7.91 2.37
CA GLU A 1 -11.10 -6.61 3.05
C GLU A 1 -9.93 -5.68 2.71
N PHE A 2 -8.67 -5.95 3.10
CA PHE A 2 -7.55 -4.99 2.89
C PHE A 2 -7.48 -4.42 1.45
N TRP A 3 -7.47 -5.30 0.44
CA TRP A 3 -7.39 -4.87 -0.95
C TRP A 3 -8.64 -4.14 -1.43
N GLU A 4 -9.83 -4.50 -0.95
CA GLU A 4 -11.07 -3.81 -1.29
C GLU A 4 -11.02 -2.36 -0.79
N ILE A 5 -10.52 -2.15 0.45
CA ILE A 5 -10.30 -0.83 1.03
C ILE A 5 -9.29 -0.05 0.20
N VAL A 6 -8.10 -0.60 -0.06
CA VAL A 6 -7.05 0.08 -0.85
C VAL A 6 -7.51 0.42 -2.27
N HIS A 7 -8.33 -0.44 -2.89
CA HIS A 7 -8.89 -0.15 -4.21
C HIS A 7 -9.97 0.93 -4.17
N SER A 8 -10.77 1.00 -3.10
CA SER A 8 -11.78 2.04 -2.88
C SER A 8 -11.21 3.41 -2.48
N PHE A 9 -9.94 3.49 -2.09
CA PHE A 9 -9.30 4.76 -1.75
C PHE A 9 -9.33 5.77 -2.89
N THR A 10 -9.48 7.04 -2.50
CA THR A 10 -9.23 8.18 -3.40
C THR A 10 -7.76 8.21 -3.82
N ASP A 11 -7.46 8.94 -4.89
CA ASP A 11 -6.07 9.06 -5.35
C ASP A 11 -5.15 9.73 -4.32
N GLU A 12 -5.70 10.65 -3.52
CA GLU A 12 -4.98 11.26 -2.41
C GLU A 12 -4.63 10.24 -1.33
N GLN A 13 -5.59 9.41 -0.93
CA GLN A 13 -5.36 8.32 0.04
C GLN A 13 -4.36 7.29 -0.49
N LYS A 14 -4.40 6.96 -1.78
CA LYS A 14 -3.40 6.08 -2.42
C LYS A 14 -2.00 6.68 -2.36
N ARG A 15 -1.84 7.98 -2.61
CA ARG A 15 -0.56 8.69 -2.48
C ARG A 15 -0.06 8.68 -1.04
N LEU A 16 -0.93 8.93 -0.06
CA LEU A 16 -0.58 8.86 1.36
C LEU A 16 -0.14 7.44 1.77
N PHE A 17 -0.84 6.41 1.29
CA PHE A 17 -0.47 5.02 1.53
C PHE A 17 0.91 4.67 0.95
N LEU A 18 1.22 5.12 -0.27
CA LEU A 18 2.55 4.96 -0.85
C LEU A 18 3.61 5.73 -0.04
N GLN A 19 3.34 6.99 0.34
CA GLN A 19 4.23 7.77 1.18
C GLN A 19 4.54 7.05 2.51
N PHE A 20 3.52 6.45 3.13
CA PHE A 20 3.67 5.71 4.38
C PHE A 20 4.49 4.41 4.23
N THR A 21 4.20 3.62 3.20
CA THR A 21 4.80 2.28 3.03
C THR A 21 6.15 2.30 2.29
N THR A 22 6.38 3.28 1.41
CA THR A 22 7.57 3.37 0.56
C THR A 22 8.38 4.66 0.74
N GLY A 23 7.93 5.59 1.60
CA GLY A 23 8.63 6.87 1.85
C GLY A 23 8.48 7.91 0.74
N THR A 24 7.67 7.63 -0.28
CA THR A 24 7.37 8.54 -1.40
C THR A 24 6.00 8.23 -1.99
N ASP A 25 5.30 9.22 -2.53
CA ASP A 25 4.03 9.03 -3.25
C ASP A 25 4.21 8.63 -4.72
N ARG A 26 5.46 8.48 -5.19
CA ARG A 26 5.77 8.23 -6.61
C ARG A 26 6.07 6.76 -6.88
N ALA A 27 5.56 6.28 -8.02
CA ALA A 27 5.96 4.98 -8.56
C ALA A 27 7.40 5.01 -9.09
N PRO A 28 8.15 3.90 -8.96
CA PRO A 28 9.45 3.77 -9.62
C PRO A 28 9.29 3.69 -11.14
N VAL A 29 10.41 3.75 -11.86
CA VAL A 29 10.44 3.46 -13.29
C VAL A 29 9.87 2.06 -13.55
N GLY A 30 8.88 1.96 -14.43
CA GLY A 30 8.13 0.73 -14.70
C GLY A 30 6.88 0.52 -13.84
N GLY A 31 6.51 1.49 -13.01
CA GLY A 31 5.22 1.52 -12.30
C GLY A 31 5.21 0.73 -10.98
N LEU A 32 4.06 0.75 -10.30
CA LEU A 32 3.91 0.18 -8.95
C LEU A 32 4.13 -1.34 -8.91
N GLY A 33 3.95 -2.06 -10.01
CA GLY A 33 4.25 -3.50 -10.09
C GLY A 33 5.73 -3.85 -9.93
N LYS A 34 6.64 -2.87 -9.97
CA LYS A 34 8.07 -3.06 -9.66
C LYS A 34 8.39 -2.88 -8.17
N LEU A 35 7.46 -2.36 -7.37
CA LEU A 35 7.61 -2.31 -5.93
C LEU A 35 7.42 -3.71 -5.34
N LYS A 36 8.40 -4.17 -4.57
CA LYS A 36 8.27 -5.39 -3.76
C LYS A 36 7.64 -5.04 -2.42
N MET A 37 6.32 -4.85 -2.41
CA MET A 37 5.57 -4.59 -1.17
C MET A 37 5.31 -5.90 -0.42
N ILE A 38 5.67 -5.96 0.86
CA ILE A 38 5.44 -7.13 1.73
C ILE A 38 4.50 -6.70 2.85
N ILE A 39 3.36 -7.38 2.97
CA ILE A 39 2.43 -7.21 4.10
C ILE A 39 2.68 -8.36 5.06
N ALA A 40 3.35 -8.05 6.17
CA ALA A 40 3.62 -9.02 7.24
C ALA A 40 2.60 -8.83 8.36
N LYS A 41 2.00 -9.94 8.80
CA LYS A 41 1.14 -9.94 9.98
C LYS A 41 1.99 -9.63 11.21
N ASN A 42 1.60 -8.62 12.00
CA ASN A 42 2.29 -8.21 13.21
C ASN A 42 1.37 -8.33 14.43
N GLY A 43 1.20 -9.56 14.92
CA GLY A 43 0.33 -9.88 16.05
C GLY A 43 -0.32 -11.28 15.92
N PRO A 44 -1.05 -11.74 16.94
CA PRO A 44 -1.85 -12.97 16.86
C PRO A 44 -3.02 -12.82 15.87
N ASP A 45 -3.69 -13.92 15.52
CA ASP A 45 -5.06 -13.79 14.97
C ASP A 45 -5.95 -13.25 16.09
N THR A 46 -6.55 -12.10 15.86
CA THR A 46 -7.78 -11.74 16.59
C THR A 46 -8.91 -12.56 16.01
N GLU A 47 -9.70 -13.20 16.88
CA GLU A 47 -11.00 -13.77 16.50
C GLU A 47 -11.95 -12.71 15.95
#